data_AF-A0A970ZAV9-F1
#
_entry.id   AF-A0A970ZAV9-F1
#
_cell.length_a   1.000
_cell.length_b   1.000
_cell.length_c   1.000
_cell.angle_alpha   90.00
_cell.angle_beta   90.00
_cell.angle_gamma   90.00
#
_symmetry.space_group_name_H-M   'P 1'
#
loop_
_entity.id
_entity.type
_entity.pdbx_description
1 polymer ?
#
loop_
_entity_poly.entity_id
_entity_poly.type
_entity_poly.pdbx_seq_one_letter_code
_entity_poly.pdbx_strand_id
1 'polypeptide(L)'
;MKKAIRRVRARPKQTELQPVEIRTPHIKLDSLLKLAGLCMTGGEAKALILSGAVRVEGEVCQMRGRKILPGMTVELPGQARLRVIAADGGQGAHNGTDAAQLSKL
;
A
#
# COMPACT_ATOMS: atom_id res chain seq x y z
N MET A 1 19.35 -44.15 -19.86
CA MET A 1 19.60 -42.69 -19.81
C MET A 1 18.58 -42.03 -18.88
N LYS A 2 18.96 -41.64 -17.66
CA LYS A 2 18.02 -41.14 -16.64
C LYS A 2 17.89 -39.61 -16.79
N LYS A 3 16.74 -39.12 -17.28
CA LYS A 3 16.42 -37.68 -17.30
C LYS A 3 16.34 -37.19 -15.85
N ALA A 4 17.28 -36.34 -15.46
CA ALA A 4 17.31 -35.71 -14.16
C ALA A 4 16.16 -34.70 -14.04
N ILE A 5 15.32 -34.92 -13.04
CA ILE A 5 14.19 -34.09 -12.67
C ILE A 5 14.77 -32.75 -12.16
N ARG A 6 14.63 -31.66 -12.94
CA ARG A 6 14.94 -30.31 -12.46
C ARG A 6 13.89 -29.94 -11.42
N ARG A 7 14.20 -30.25 -10.16
CA ARG A 7 13.40 -29.86 -8.98
C ARG A 7 13.39 -28.34 -8.93
N VAL A 8 12.37 -27.71 -9.51
CA VAL A 8 12.12 -26.28 -9.37
C VAL A 8 11.88 -26.06 -7.88
N ARG A 9 12.89 -25.57 -7.16
CA ARG A 9 12.74 -25.10 -5.80
C ARG A 9 11.81 -23.89 -5.88
N ALA A 10 10.52 -24.09 -5.58
CA ALA A 10 9.61 -22.99 -5.30
C ALA A 10 10.26 -22.16 -4.19
N ARG A 11 10.76 -20.97 -4.56
CA ARG A 11 11.34 -20.05 -3.58
C ARG A 11 10.21 -19.68 -2.61
N PRO A 12 10.45 -19.73 -1.28
CA PRO A 12 9.45 -19.25 -0.34
C PRO A 12 9.16 -17.80 -0.73
N LYS A 13 7.89 -17.49 -0.97
CA LYS A 13 7.41 -16.15 -1.28
C LYS A 13 7.58 -15.35 0.00
N GLN A 14 8.79 -14.84 0.23
CA GLN A 14 9.11 -14.05 1.41
C GLN A 14 8.13 -12.87 1.40
N THR A 15 7.40 -12.68 2.50
CA THR A 15 6.67 -11.45 2.75
C THR A 15 7.72 -10.36 2.94
N GLU A 16 8.29 -9.89 1.84
CA GLU A 16 9.31 -8.86 1.85
C GLU A 16 8.65 -7.53 2.20
N LEU A 17 9.20 -6.90 3.23
CA LEU A 17 8.68 -5.65 3.77
C LEU A 17 9.16 -4.54 2.85
N GLN A 18 8.27 -4.07 1.97
CA GLN A 18 8.60 -3.17 0.88
C GLN A 18 8.51 -1.72 1.35
N PRO A 19 9.63 -0.96 1.37
CA PRO A 19 9.59 0.45 1.72
C PRO A 19 8.90 1.23 0.59
N VAL A 20 8.01 2.14 0.98
CA VAL A 20 7.25 3.00 0.07
C VAL A 20 7.57 4.44 0.42
N GLU A 21 8.32 5.10 -0.45
CA GLU A 21 8.74 6.47 -0.30
C GLU A 21 7.62 7.43 -0.73
N ILE A 22 7.20 8.30 0.19
CA ILE A 22 6.25 9.36 -0.10
C ILE A 22 6.91 10.73 0.03
N ARG A 23 6.63 11.60 -0.95
CA ARG A 23 7.05 13.02 -0.94
C ARG A 23 6.01 13.93 -0.31
N THR A 24 4.81 13.41 -0.09
CA THR A 24 3.71 14.13 0.56
C THR A 24 3.76 13.94 2.08
N PRO A 25 3.21 14.87 2.87
CA PRO A 25 3.10 14.71 4.33
C PRO A 25 2.20 13.53 4.73
N HIS A 26 1.29 13.14 3.83
CA HIS A 26 0.43 11.98 4.00
C HIS A 26 0.05 11.42 2.62
N ILE A 27 -0.31 10.15 2.58
CA ILE A 27 -0.84 9.49 1.38
C ILE A 27 -2.18 8.81 1.71
N LYS A 28 -3.12 8.80 0.77
CA LYS A 28 -4.40 8.07 0.93
C LYS A 28 -4.13 6.58 0.78
N LEU A 29 -4.88 5.73 1.51
CA LEU A 29 -4.72 4.27 1.44
C LEU A 29 -4.86 3.71 0.01
N ASP A 30 -5.82 4.21 -0.76
CA ASP A 30 -6.01 3.82 -2.16
C ASP A 30 -4.80 4.15 -3.05
N SER A 31 -4.19 5.31 -2.80
CA SER A 31 -3.06 5.81 -3.57
C SER A 31 -1.78 5.06 -3.20
N LEU A 32 -1.63 4.71 -1.92
CA LEU A 32 -0.56 3.84 -1.45
C LEU A 32 -0.61 2.45 -2.10
N LEU A 33 -1.79 1.83 -2.15
CA LEU A 33 -1.98 0.51 -2.78
C LEU A 33 -1.59 0.52 -4.27
N LYS A 34 -1.96 1.58 -4.98
CA LYS A 34 -1.54 1.78 -6.38
C LYS A 34 -0.04 2.01 -6.49
N LEU A 35 0.54 2.84 -5.62
CA LEU A 35 1.95 3.19 -5.65
C LEU A 35 2.84 1.97 -5.33
N ALA A 36 2.36 1.07 -4.47
CA ALA A 36 3.00 -0.21 -4.18
C ALA A 36 2.77 -1.29 -5.27
N GLY A 37 1.98 -1.01 -6.31
CA GLY A 37 1.67 -1.97 -7.37
C GLY A 37 0.76 -3.12 -6.92
N LEU A 38 0.02 -2.98 -5.82
CA LEU A 38 -0.89 -4.01 -5.31
C LEU A 38 -2.25 -4.01 -6.00
N CYS A 39 -2.61 -2.90 -6.65
CA CYS A 39 -3.85 -2.75 -7.39
C CYS A 39 -3.55 -2.12 -8.74
N MET A 40 -4.08 -2.70 -9.82
CA MET A 40 -3.93 -2.17 -11.17
C MET A 40 -5.01 -1.12 -11.46
N THR A 41 -6.19 -1.27 -10.85
CA THR A 41 -7.33 -0.37 -11.05
C THR A 41 -7.85 0.20 -9.73
N GLY A 42 -8.52 1.37 -9.81
CA GLY A 42 -9.18 1.96 -8.63
C GLY A 42 -10.34 1.10 -8.09
N GLY A 43 -10.95 0.27 -8.94
CA GLY A 43 -12.02 -0.66 -8.55
C GLY A 43 -11.51 -1.80 -7.66
N GLU A 44 -10.37 -2.40 -8.00
CA GLU A 44 -9.71 -3.42 -7.18
C GLU A 44 -9.29 -2.88 -5.82
N ALA A 45 -8.68 -1.68 -5.79
CA ALA A 45 -8.30 -1.04 -4.54
C ALA A 45 -9.52 -0.82 -3.63
N LYS A 46 -10.65 -0.38 -4.21
CA LYS A 46 -11.91 -0.21 -3.46
C LYS A 46 -12.40 -1.54 -2.88
N ALA A 47 -12.39 -2.62 -3.67
CA ALA A 47 -12.87 -3.92 -3.24
C ALA A 47 -12.01 -4.49 -2.10
N LEU A 48 -10.68 -4.39 -2.20
CA LEU A 48 -9.75 -4.88 -1.18
C LEU A 48 -9.91 -4.14 0.16
N ILE A 49 -10.01 -2.81 0.10
CA ILE A 49 -10.23 -1.98 1.29
C ILE A 49 -11.58 -2.32 1.93
N LEU A 50 -12.67 -2.32 1.14
CA LEU A 50 -14.02 -2.63 1.67
C LEU A 50 -14.13 -4.04 2.23
N SER A 51 -13.41 -5.00 1.66
CA SER A 51 -13.35 -6.37 2.16
C SER A 51 -12.59 -6.51 3.48
N GLY A 52 -11.93 -5.44 3.97
CA GLY A 52 -11.07 -5.51 5.15
C GLY A 52 -9.80 -6.32 4.94
N ALA A 53 -9.35 -6.46 3.68
CA ALA A 53 -8.13 -7.18 3.33
C ALA A 53 -6.85 -6.34 3.58
N VAL A 54 -6.99 -5.14 4.13
CA VAL A 54 -5.88 -4.21 4.38
C VAL A 54 -5.84 -3.85 5.86
N ARG A 55 -4.65 -3.98 6.45
CA ARG A 55 -4.37 -3.64 7.85
C ARG A 55 -3.40 -2.46 7.90
N VAL A 56 -3.70 -1.47 8.71
CA VAL A 56 -2.84 -0.31 8.95
C VAL A 56 -2.46 -0.35 10.42
N GLU A 57 -1.16 -0.42 10.72
CA GLU A 57 -0.67 -0.52 12.12
C GLU A 57 -1.32 -1.67 12.92
N GLY A 58 -1.71 -2.76 12.23
CA GLY A 58 -2.37 -3.92 12.83
C GLY A 58 -3.90 -3.84 12.91
N GLU A 59 -4.51 -2.69 12.59
CA GLU A 59 -5.97 -2.51 12.57
C GLU A 59 -6.54 -2.66 11.15
N VAL A 60 -7.62 -3.43 10.98
CA VAL A 60 -8.28 -3.58 9.68
C VAL A 60 -8.92 -2.27 9.29
N CYS A 61 -8.46 -1.68 8.19
CA CYS A 61 -8.95 -0.39 7.73
C CYS A 61 -9.80 -0.54 6.47
N GLN A 62 -11.10 -0.32 6.62
CA GLN A 62 -12.07 -0.36 5.50
C GLN A 62 -12.34 1.04 4.90
N MET A 63 -11.62 2.05 5.36
CA MET A 63 -11.80 3.44 4.91
C MET A 63 -10.78 3.80 3.83
N ARG A 64 -11.25 3.95 2.58
CA ARG A 64 -10.44 4.40 1.43
C ARG A 64 -9.71 5.73 1.66
N GLY A 65 -10.35 6.65 2.40
CA GLY A 65 -9.83 7.98 2.70
C GLY A 65 -8.93 8.05 3.93
N ARG A 66 -8.52 6.90 4.50
CA ARG A 66 -7.59 6.91 5.64
C ARG A 66 -6.27 7.54 5.19
N LYS A 67 -5.87 8.58 5.89
CA LYS A 67 -4.57 9.24 5.69
C LYS A 67 -3.50 8.40 6.37
N ILE A 68 -2.54 7.93 5.58
CA ILE A 68 -1.38 7.18 6.04
C ILE A 68 -0.21 8.16 6.10
N LEU A 69 0.40 8.22 7.28
CA LEU A 69 1.55 9.07 7.54
C LEU A 69 2.85 8.29 7.29
N PRO A 70 3.95 8.97 6.94
CA PRO A 70 5.25 8.32 6.90
C PRO A 70 5.59 7.76 8.30
N GLY A 71 6.19 6.58 8.33
CA GLY A 71 6.41 5.79 9.53
C GLY A 71 5.36 4.71 9.78
N MET A 72 4.16 4.83 9.18
CA MET A 72 3.11 3.82 9.32
C MET A 72 3.37 2.59 8.45
N THR A 73 2.91 1.44 8.93
CA THR A 73 3.00 0.15 8.23
C THR A 73 1.63 -0.28 7.74
N VAL A 74 1.55 -0.67 6.47
CA VAL A 74 0.34 -1.20 5.85
C VAL A 74 0.60 -2.63 5.43
N GLU A 75 -0.22 -3.56 5.90
CA GLU A 75 -0.08 -4.98 5.62
C GLU A 75 -1.32 -5.50 4.88
N LEU A 76 -1.07 -6.25 3.82
CA LEU A 76 -2.09 -7.03 3.13
C LEU A 76 -1.83 -8.50 3.43
N PRO A 77 -2.59 -9.11 4.36
CA PRO A 77 -2.45 -10.53 4.70
C PRO A 77 -2.48 -11.41 3.44
N GLY A 78 -1.43 -12.21 3.26
CA GLY A 78 -1.28 -13.13 2.13
C GLY A 78 -0.72 -12.52 0.84
N GLN A 79 -0.40 -11.21 0.83
CA GLN A 79 0.04 -10.53 -0.39
C GLN A 79 1.37 -9.78 -0.20
N ALA A 80 1.40 -8.74 0.64
CA ALA A 80 2.58 -7.88 0.82
C ALA A 80 2.50 -7.06 2.11
N ARG A 81 3.66 -6.58 2.57
CA ARG A 81 3.76 -5.65 3.70
C ARG A 81 4.52 -4.40 3.25
N LEU A 82 3.91 -3.25 3.41
CA LEU A 82 4.41 -1.95 2.98
C LEU A 82 4.79 -1.11 4.19
N ARG A 83 5.96 -0.47 4.14
CA ARG A 83 6.37 0.50 5.16
C ARG A 83 6.47 1.87 4.52
N VAL A 84 5.64 2.81 4.98
CA VAL A 84 5.67 4.17 4.47
C VAL A 84 6.87 4.89 5.06
N ILE A 85 7.71 5.48 4.23
CA ILE A 85 8.84 6.31 4.64
C ILE A 85 8.77 7.65 3.92
N ALA A 86 9.17 8.73 4.61
CA ALA A 86 9.27 10.04 3.99
C ALA A 86 10.52 10.08 3.10
N ALA A 87 10.37 10.48 1.84
CA ALA A 87 11.44 10.55 0.85
C ALA A 87 12.39 11.75 1.06
N ASP A 88 12.50 12.29 2.28
CA ASP A 88 13.11 13.60 2.53
C ASP A 88 14.61 13.61 2.21
N GLY A 89 14.86 14.10 1.00
CA GLY A 89 16.13 14.26 0.33
C GLY A 89 15.89 14.89 -1.05
N GLY A 90 15.07 15.95 -1.11
CA GLY A 90 14.89 16.73 -2.34
C GLY A 90 13.49 17.31 -2.55
N GLN A 91 13.44 18.64 -2.63
CA GLN A 91 12.30 19.50 -2.93
C GLN A 91 11.39 18.98 -4.06
N GLY A 92 10.08 19.16 -3.91
CA GLY A 92 9.15 18.92 -5.00
C GLY A 92 7.72 19.22 -4.61
N ALA A 93 7.41 20.51 -4.54
CA ALA A 93 6.06 21.04 -4.45
C ALA A 93 5.11 20.34 -5.44
N HIS A 94 3.98 19.85 -4.94
CA HIS A 94 2.81 19.60 -5.77
C HIS A 94 1.60 20.14 -5.05
N ASN A 95 1.28 21.38 -5.45
CA ASN A 95 -0.03 21.99 -5.34
C ASN A 95 -1.04 21.08 -6.06
N GLY A 96 -2.14 20.72 -5.39
CA GLY A 96 -3.09 19.74 -5.92
C GLY A 96 -4.21 19.45 -4.93
N THR A 97 -5.04 20.46 -4.71
CA THR A 97 -6.48 20.41 -4.45
C THR A 97 -7.08 19.03 -4.12
N ASP A 98 -7.57 18.87 -2.90
CA ASP A 98 -8.86 18.21 -2.70
C ASP A 98 -9.57 18.88 -1.54
N ALA A 99 -10.64 19.55 -1.93
CA ALA A 99 -11.48 20.42 -1.15
C ALA A 99 -12.01 19.75 0.12
N ALA A 100 -12.22 20.61 1.10
CA ALA A 100 -13.19 20.46 2.16
C ALA A 100 -14.43 19.66 1.71
N GLN A 101 -14.76 18.61 2.46
CA GLN A 101 -16.16 18.30 2.70
C GLN A 101 -16.40 18.49 4.18
N LEU A 102 -16.61 19.78 4.50
CA LEU A 102 -17.18 20.24 5.76
C LEU A 102 -18.52 19.55 5.98
N SER A 103 -18.68 19.07 7.22
CA SER A 103 -19.95 18.78 7.85
C SER A 103 -20.99 19.84 7.49
N LYS A 104 -22.16 19.41 7.00
CA LYS A 104 -23.38 20.18 7.12
C LYS A 104 -24.32 19.42 8.04
N LEU A 105 -24.66 20.10 9.12
CA LEU A 105 -25.82 19.97 10.02
C LEU A 105 -26.23 18.56 10.47
#